data_AF-A0A7V6ZQL4-F1
#
_entry.id   AF-A0A7V6ZQL4-F1
#
_cell.length_a   1.000
_cell.length_b   1.000
_cell.length_c   1.000
_cell.angle_alpha   90.00
_cell.angle_beta   90.00
_cell.angle_gamma   90.00
#
_symmetry.space_group_name_H-M   'P 1'
#
loop_
_entity.id
_entity.type
_entity.pdbx_description
1 polymer ?
#
loop_
_entity_poly.entity_id
_entity_poly.type
_entity_poly.pdbx_seq_one_letter_code
_entity_poly.pdbx_strand_id
1 'polypeptide(L)'
;MNEEFLYSYGKTIGQFHKFTKNYVPSEEIKKRFAWYQDPLLMNAKTYLKDEDLVILDRLNELMESIKSTPITTPKNLPHNRRQVFFDVLSIHRKTFFLFGLLFLLLCLPMNVVSVLKTLFLNNLYAEAGNLGDVEKRQLVSTIMSLNITAAVLQIPCILFLAAGIAGFVKVIRQYSWLENVYFKTDFFSGIKENGGQMLLLGLLVSVVYVLCVYAFNFAQVVNNPLLSVLALVPIGFSIFLGIPITAYAVVCISIYKNTFKQILLTALACFINKPLRTLGFLVGCLAAFAVQLIPNFLVLIISKILLSFSIPIIFLAWYLFALDRLDQVVNKENYPSLVGKGTFPEQMKRAKA
;
A
#
# COMPACT_ATOMS: atom_id res chain seq x y z
N MET A 1 -3.99 27.92 19.54
CA MET A 1 -3.16 27.00 20.37
C MET A 1 -1.87 26.73 19.59
N ASN A 2 -0.70 27.00 20.16
CA ASN A 2 0.60 26.92 19.46
C ASN A 2 1.08 25.45 19.32
N GLU A 3 1.70 25.10 18.19
CA GLU A 3 2.34 23.79 17.97
C GLU A 3 3.37 23.44 19.05
N GLU A 4 4.12 24.43 19.54
CA GLU A 4 5.11 24.23 20.61
C GLU A 4 4.46 23.77 21.92
N PHE A 5 3.28 24.32 22.22
CA PHE A 5 2.48 23.90 23.38
C PHE A 5 1.98 22.47 23.20
N LEU A 6 1.41 22.14 22.03
CA LEU A 6 0.92 20.79 21.74
C LEU A 6 2.03 19.73 21.84
N TYR A 7 3.20 20.03 21.30
CA TYR A 7 4.37 19.15 21.39
C TYR A 7 4.82 18.95 22.84
N SER A 8 4.93 20.05 23.60
CA SER A 8 5.34 20.01 25.01
C SER A 8 4.33 19.26 25.87
N TYR A 9 3.03 19.48 25.64
CA TYR A 9 1.96 18.78 26.33
C TYR A 9 2.01 17.27 26.04
N GLY A 10 2.09 16.87 24.77
CA GLY A 10 2.20 15.47 24.38
C GLY A 10 3.44 14.78 24.97
N LYS A 11 4.59 15.47 24.97
CA LYS A 11 5.84 14.99 25.59
C LYS A 11 5.65 14.73 27.09
N THR A 12 5.05 15.67 27.81
CA THR A 12 4.79 15.55 29.24
C THR A 12 3.82 14.41 29.57
N ILE A 13 2.70 14.30 28.84
CA ILE A 13 1.75 13.18 29.00
C ILE A 13 2.42 11.83 28.72
N GLY A 14 3.27 11.76 27.68
CA GLY A 14 4.06 10.56 27.39
C GLY A 14 4.98 10.15 28.55
N GLN A 15 5.59 11.10 29.25
CA GLN A 15 6.39 10.84 30.45
C GLN A 15 5.52 10.31 31.61
N PHE A 16 4.35 10.88 31.85
CA PHE A 16 3.40 10.36 32.86
C PHE A 16 2.99 8.91 32.56
N HIS A 17 2.63 8.60 31.32
CA HIS A 17 2.33 7.23 30.91
C HIS A 17 3.53 6.28 31.09
N LYS A 18 4.75 6.77 30.91
CA LYS A 18 5.97 5.98 31.14
C LYS A 18 6.16 5.67 32.64
N PHE A 19 5.96 6.65 33.51
CA PHE A 19 6.14 6.47 34.96
C PHE A 19 5.06 5.56 35.56
N THR A 20 3.79 5.77 35.20
CA THR A 20 2.66 5.00 35.72
C THR A 20 2.71 3.50 35.40
N LYS A 21 3.39 3.09 34.32
CA LYS A 21 3.59 1.68 33.97
C LYS A 21 4.42 0.89 34.98
N ASN A 22 5.32 1.56 35.71
CA ASN A 22 6.15 0.92 36.73
C ASN A 22 5.70 1.27 38.15
N TYR A 23 4.55 1.96 38.27
CA TYR A 23 4.02 2.35 39.56
C TYR A 23 3.49 1.12 40.29
N VAL A 24 4.01 0.88 41.49
CA VAL A 24 3.50 -0.13 42.41
C VAL A 24 2.77 0.63 43.52
N PRO A 25 1.45 0.48 43.65
CA PRO A 25 0.70 1.11 44.73
C PRO A 25 1.16 0.58 46.09
N SER A 26 1.32 1.46 47.07
CA SER A 26 1.53 1.06 48.47
C SER A 26 0.26 0.41 49.03
N GLU A 27 0.40 -0.46 50.03
CA GLU A 27 -0.74 -1.21 50.59
C GLU A 27 -1.85 -0.29 51.14
N GLU A 28 -1.47 0.87 51.67
CA GLU A 28 -2.39 1.84 52.27
C GLU A 28 -3.03 2.79 51.25
N ILE A 29 -2.65 2.73 49.96
CA ILE A 29 -3.15 3.73 49.01
C ILE A 29 -4.60 3.44 48.61
N LYS A 30 -5.46 4.45 48.80
CA LYS A 30 -6.83 4.42 48.30
C LYS A 30 -6.84 4.32 46.77
N LYS A 31 -7.32 3.18 46.25
CA LYS A 31 -7.42 2.93 44.81
C LYS A 31 -8.36 3.95 44.16
N ARG A 32 -7.90 4.59 43.09
CA ARG A 32 -8.75 5.47 42.27
C ARG A 32 -9.75 4.64 41.47
N PHE A 33 -10.91 5.21 41.20
CA PHE A 33 -11.92 4.59 40.37
C PHE A 33 -11.40 4.38 38.94
N ALA A 34 -11.79 3.27 38.32
CA ALA A 34 -11.54 3.05 36.90
C ALA A 34 -12.38 4.02 36.06
N TRP A 35 -11.99 4.27 34.81
CA TRP A 35 -12.71 5.24 33.95
C TRP A 35 -14.22 4.97 33.85
N TYR A 36 -14.65 3.70 33.85
CA TYR A 36 -16.05 3.29 33.76
C TYR A 36 -16.80 3.37 35.11
N GLN A 37 -16.11 3.66 36.20
CA GLN A 37 -16.67 3.89 37.53
C GLN A 37 -16.80 5.38 37.84
N ASP A 38 -16.62 6.25 36.84
CA ASP A 38 -16.79 7.68 37.00
C ASP A 38 -18.24 7.99 37.45
N PRO A 39 -18.44 8.76 38.53
CA PRO A 39 -19.78 9.08 39.04
C PRO A 39 -20.69 9.76 38.02
N LEU A 40 -20.15 10.55 37.07
CA LEU A 40 -20.94 11.18 36.02
C LEU A 40 -21.50 10.16 35.03
N LEU A 41 -20.73 9.10 34.76
CA LEU A 41 -21.15 8.03 33.87
C LEU A 41 -22.12 7.07 34.57
N MET A 42 -21.78 6.64 35.79
CA MET A 42 -22.60 5.72 36.58
C MET A 42 -23.96 6.30 36.96
N ASN A 43 -24.01 7.60 37.23
CA ASN A 43 -25.24 8.30 37.60
C ASN A 43 -25.80 9.13 36.44
N ALA A 44 -25.44 8.87 35.19
CA ALA A 44 -25.89 9.66 34.04
C ALA A 44 -27.42 9.85 34.02
N LYS A 45 -28.18 8.83 34.44
CA LYS A 45 -29.65 8.90 34.57
C LYS A 45 -30.14 10.04 35.47
N THR A 46 -29.44 10.39 36.54
CA THR A 46 -29.89 11.45 37.46
C THR A 46 -29.79 12.85 36.86
N TYR A 47 -29.09 12.98 35.73
CA TYR A 47 -28.89 14.25 35.03
C TYR A 47 -29.71 14.36 33.74
N LEU A 48 -30.44 13.31 33.37
CA LEU A 48 -31.25 13.24 32.15
C LEU A 48 -32.74 13.23 32.49
N LYS A 49 -33.55 13.82 31.62
CA LYS A 49 -35.01 13.73 31.71
C LYS A 49 -35.48 12.39 31.13
N ASP A 50 -36.70 11.99 31.46
CA ASP A 50 -37.29 10.73 30.96
C ASP A 50 -37.43 10.70 29.42
N GLU A 51 -37.60 11.87 28.80
CA GLU A 51 -37.63 12.01 27.33
C GLU A 51 -36.27 11.70 26.65
N ASP A 52 -35.17 11.76 27.40
CA ASP A 52 -33.80 11.61 26.91
C ASP A 52 -33.20 10.21 27.19
N LEU A 53 -34.02 9.22 27.59
CA LEU A 53 -33.53 7.88 27.95
C LEU A 53 -32.78 7.17 26.81
N VAL A 54 -33.06 7.53 25.55
CA VAL A 54 -32.29 7.04 24.39
C VAL A 54 -30.80 7.39 24.48
N ILE A 55 -30.45 8.53 25.08
CA ILE A 55 -29.04 8.93 25.30
C ILE A 55 -28.38 7.98 26.30
N LEU A 56 -29.10 7.59 27.36
CA LEU A 56 -28.61 6.65 28.37
C LEU A 56 -28.35 5.26 27.75
N ASP A 57 -29.25 4.79 26.89
CA ASP A 57 -29.07 3.51 26.19
C ASP A 57 -27.83 3.52 25.29
N ARG A 58 -27.63 4.61 24.52
CA ARG A 58 -26.44 4.76 23.67
C ARG A 58 -25.16 4.89 24.48
N LEU A 59 -25.20 5.57 25.62
CA LEU A 59 -24.05 5.66 26.53
C LEU A 59 -23.68 4.28 27.06
N ASN A 60 -24.67 3.48 27.50
CA ASN A 60 -24.46 2.13 28.01
C ASN A 60 -23.88 1.20 26.95
N GLU A 61 -24.43 1.23 25.72
CA GLU A 61 -23.89 0.48 24.57
C GLU A 61 -22.41 0.85 24.31
N LEU A 62 -22.09 2.15 24.31
CA LEU A 62 -20.73 2.63 24.09
C LEU A 62 -19.79 2.20 25.23
N MET A 63 -20.23 2.32 26.49
CA MET A 63 -19.45 1.93 27.65
C MET A 63 -19.11 0.44 27.64
N GLU A 64 -20.09 -0.42 27.35
CA GLU A 64 -19.86 -1.87 27.21
C GLU A 64 -18.95 -2.17 26.01
N SER A 65 -19.13 -1.49 24.88
CA SER A 65 -18.22 -1.63 23.74
C SER A 65 -16.77 -1.29 24.10
N ILE A 66 -16.52 -0.17 24.79
CA ILE A 66 -15.16 0.22 25.20
C ILE A 66 -14.63 -0.74 26.26
N LYS A 67 -15.45 -1.15 27.23
CA LYS A 67 -15.04 -2.08 28.29
C LYS A 67 -14.68 -3.47 27.75
N SER A 68 -15.31 -3.88 26.66
CA SER A 68 -14.99 -5.13 25.96
C SER A 68 -13.67 -5.06 25.16
N THR A 69 -13.11 -3.87 24.93
CA THR A 69 -11.83 -3.76 24.22
C THR A 69 -10.68 -4.35 25.03
N PRO A 70 -9.77 -5.14 24.41
CA PRO A 70 -8.64 -5.72 25.12
C PRO A 70 -7.76 -4.62 25.69
N ILE A 71 -7.47 -4.70 26.99
CA ILE A 71 -6.50 -3.79 27.63
C ILE A 71 -5.12 -4.08 27.03
N THR A 72 -4.64 -3.16 26.20
CA THR A 72 -3.31 -3.23 25.58
C THR A 72 -2.24 -2.98 26.64
N THR A 73 -1.68 -4.04 27.18
CA THR A 73 -0.44 -3.93 27.97
C THR A 73 0.75 -3.67 27.01
N PRO A 74 1.85 -3.04 27.45
CA PRO A 74 3.03 -2.79 26.60
C PRO A 74 3.64 -4.06 25.97
N LYS A 75 3.37 -5.24 26.55
CA LYS A 75 3.76 -6.55 26.01
C LYS A 75 2.94 -6.97 24.78
N ASN A 76 1.75 -6.38 24.60
CA ASN A 76 0.84 -6.68 23.49
C ASN A 76 1.01 -5.70 22.32
N LEU A 77 2.05 -4.87 22.33
CA LEU A 77 2.35 -3.92 21.25
C LEU A 77 3.31 -4.55 20.25
N PRO A 78 3.19 -4.24 18.94
CA PRO A 78 4.06 -4.81 17.94
C PRO A 78 5.49 -4.29 18.09
N HIS A 79 6.43 -5.23 18.20
CA HIS A 79 7.86 -4.96 18.34
C HIS A 79 8.58 -4.91 16.99
N ASN A 80 7.96 -5.42 15.92
CA ASN A 80 8.53 -5.44 14.58
C ASN A 80 7.45 -5.24 13.51
N ARG A 81 7.89 -4.90 12.29
CA ARG A 81 7.02 -4.64 11.13
C ARG A 81 6.13 -5.83 10.75
N ARG A 82 6.59 -7.07 11.01
CA ARG A 82 5.79 -8.28 10.75
C ARG A 82 4.60 -8.37 11.70
N GLN A 83 4.77 -8.03 12.97
CA GLN A 83 3.66 -7.97 13.93
C GLN A 83 2.66 -6.87 13.54
N VAL A 84 3.15 -5.67 13.16
CA VAL A 84 2.28 -4.59 12.64
C VAL A 84 1.41 -5.08 11.48
N PHE A 85 1.98 -5.83 10.53
CA PHE A 85 1.23 -6.38 9.40
C PHE A 85 0.05 -7.24 9.85
N PHE A 86 0.28 -8.22 10.72
CA PHE A 86 -0.79 -9.11 11.20
C PHE A 86 -1.79 -8.40 12.10
N ASP A 87 -1.33 -7.48 12.95
CA ASP A 87 -2.18 -6.69 13.83
C ASP A 87 -3.14 -5.83 13.00
N VAL A 88 -2.62 -5.02 12.07
CA VAL A 88 -3.43 -4.17 11.18
C VAL A 88 -4.45 -4.99 10.40
N LEU A 89 -4.02 -6.10 9.79
CA LEU A 89 -4.95 -6.95 9.03
C LEU A 89 -5.99 -7.61 9.92
N SER A 90 -5.64 -8.03 11.14
CA SER A 90 -6.58 -8.67 12.05
C SER A 90 -7.66 -7.70 12.56
N ILE A 91 -7.27 -6.46 12.86
CA ILE A 91 -8.16 -5.42 13.39
C ILE A 91 -9.03 -4.84 12.27
N HIS A 92 -8.47 -4.60 11.08
CA HIS A 92 -9.12 -3.87 10.00
C HIS A 92 -9.55 -4.74 8.80
N ARG A 93 -9.86 -6.04 9.02
CA ARG A 93 -10.24 -6.99 7.95
C ARG A 93 -11.30 -6.46 7.00
N LYS A 94 -12.41 -5.93 7.55
CA LYS A 94 -13.53 -5.39 6.77
C LYS A 94 -13.08 -4.20 5.92
N THR A 95 -12.24 -3.33 6.47
CA THR A 95 -11.72 -2.18 5.76
C THR A 95 -10.81 -2.60 4.60
N PHE A 96 -9.93 -3.58 4.81
CA PHE A 96 -9.07 -4.10 3.74
C PHE A 96 -9.86 -4.81 2.63
N PHE A 97 -10.97 -5.46 2.96
CA PHE A 97 -11.90 -5.98 1.95
C PHE A 97 -12.53 -4.85 1.11
N LEU A 98 -12.98 -3.76 1.75
CA LEU A 98 -13.49 -2.58 1.04
C LEU A 98 -12.42 -1.89 0.19
N PHE A 99 -11.16 -1.89 0.62
CA PHE A 99 -10.04 -1.45 -0.21
C PHE A 99 -9.87 -2.31 -1.44
N GLY A 100 -10.11 -3.62 -1.34
CA GLY A 100 -10.14 -4.50 -2.50
C GLY A 100 -11.18 -4.10 -3.53
N LEU A 101 -12.39 -3.74 -3.07
CA LEU A 101 -13.44 -3.22 -3.95
C LEU A 101 -13.04 -1.88 -4.60
N LEU A 102 -12.42 -0.97 -3.84
CA LEU A 102 -11.89 0.27 -4.38
C LEU A 102 -10.84 0.00 -5.47
N PHE A 103 -9.89 -0.90 -5.23
CA PHE A 103 -8.88 -1.28 -6.23
C PHE A 103 -9.49 -1.97 -7.44
N LEU A 104 -10.57 -2.73 -7.28
CA LEU A 104 -11.31 -3.28 -8.40
C LEU A 104 -11.84 -2.16 -9.31
N LEU A 105 -12.44 -1.12 -8.72
CA LEU A 105 -12.94 0.05 -9.45
C LEU A 105 -11.80 0.85 -10.11
N LEU A 106 -10.71 1.10 -9.39
CA LEU A 106 -9.55 1.84 -9.92
C LEU A 106 -8.85 1.10 -11.06
N CYS A 107 -8.76 -0.23 -10.99
CA CYS A 107 -8.17 -1.07 -12.04
C CYS A 107 -9.13 -1.38 -13.19
N LEU A 108 -10.41 -1.04 -13.08
CA LEU A 108 -11.43 -1.42 -14.06
C LEU A 108 -11.10 -0.95 -15.49
N PRO A 109 -10.72 0.31 -15.74
CA PRO A 109 -10.39 0.76 -17.10
C PRO A 109 -9.23 -0.03 -17.72
N MET A 110 -8.17 -0.27 -16.94
CA MET A 110 -7.00 -1.05 -17.37
C MET A 110 -7.38 -2.51 -17.67
N ASN A 111 -8.25 -3.09 -16.83
CA ASN A 111 -8.72 -4.46 -17.01
C ASN A 111 -9.59 -4.60 -18.25
N VAL A 112 -10.46 -3.63 -18.55
CA VAL A 112 -11.29 -3.62 -19.77
C VAL A 112 -10.41 -3.61 -21.02
N VAL A 113 -9.43 -2.71 -21.12
CA VAL A 113 -8.49 -2.66 -22.26
C VAL A 113 -7.76 -4.00 -22.42
N SER A 114 -7.30 -4.59 -21.32
CA SER A 114 -6.62 -5.89 -21.33
C SER A 114 -7.52 -7.04 -21.80
N VAL A 115 -8.79 -7.09 -21.35
CA VAL A 115 -9.74 -8.13 -21.74
C VAL A 115 -10.12 -8.00 -23.22
N LEU A 116 -10.40 -6.77 -23.68
CA LEU A 116 -10.69 -6.51 -25.09
C LEU A 116 -9.52 -6.94 -25.98
N LYS A 117 -8.28 -6.55 -25.64
CA LYS A 117 -7.08 -7.00 -26.35
C LYS A 117 -7.03 -8.53 -26.45
N THR A 118 -7.24 -9.25 -25.35
CA THR A 118 -7.20 -10.72 -25.34
C THR A 118 -8.30 -11.33 -26.21
N LEU A 119 -9.51 -10.77 -26.20
CA LEU A 119 -10.60 -11.22 -27.08
C LEU A 119 -10.23 -11.06 -28.56
N PHE A 120 -9.73 -9.89 -28.96
CA PHE A 120 -9.29 -9.65 -30.33
C PHE A 120 -8.13 -10.59 -30.73
N LEU A 121 -7.14 -10.78 -29.85
CA LEU A 121 -6.05 -11.73 -30.12
C LEU A 121 -6.54 -13.16 -30.30
N ASN A 122 -7.46 -13.63 -29.46
CA ASN A 122 -8.00 -14.98 -29.58
C ASN A 122 -8.71 -15.20 -30.92
N ASN A 123 -9.45 -14.21 -31.41
CA ASN A 123 -10.09 -14.28 -32.73
C ASN A 123 -9.04 -14.33 -33.85
N LEU A 124 -8.03 -13.46 -33.80
CA LEU A 124 -6.94 -13.44 -34.79
C LEU A 124 -6.15 -14.76 -34.83
N TYR A 125 -5.89 -15.38 -33.66
CA TYR A 125 -5.21 -16.67 -33.60
C TYR A 125 -6.08 -17.84 -34.09
N ALA A 126 -7.40 -17.77 -33.91
CA ALA A 126 -8.31 -18.78 -34.44
C ALA A 126 -8.34 -18.79 -35.98
N GLU A 127 -8.21 -17.62 -36.60
CA GLU A 127 -8.16 -17.47 -38.06
C GLU A 127 -6.81 -17.91 -38.65
N ALA A 128 -5.72 -17.83 -37.88
CA ALA A 128 -4.35 -18.07 -38.33
C ALA A 128 -4.10 -19.44 -38.99
N GLY A 129 -4.83 -20.47 -38.57
CA GLY A 129 -4.69 -21.84 -39.08
C GLY A 129 -5.13 -22.02 -40.53
N ASN A 130 -5.97 -21.11 -41.04
CA ASN A 130 -6.61 -21.22 -42.36
C ASN A 130 -6.01 -20.29 -43.42
N LEU A 131 -4.98 -19.52 -43.07
CA LEU A 131 -4.42 -18.45 -43.90
C LEU A 131 -3.20 -18.90 -44.72
N GLY A 132 -3.04 -18.33 -45.91
CA GLY A 132 -1.83 -18.43 -46.72
C GLY A 132 -0.66 -17.59 -46.18
N ASP A 133 0.55 -17.78 -46.70
CA ASP A 133 1.77 -17.16 -46.13
C ASP A 133 1.84 -15.63 -46.26
N VAL A 134 1.17 -15.06 -47.26
CA VAL A 134 1.04 -13.58 -47.40
C VAL A 134 0.09 -13.03 -46.33
N GLU A 135 -1.03 -13.72 -46.10
CA GLU A 135 -2.03 -13.35 -45.10
C GLU A 135 -1.49 -13.53 -43.67
N LYS A 136 -0.66 -14.56 -43.42
CA LYS A 136 0.06 -14.72 -42.15
C LYS A 136 0.99 -13.54 -41.85
N ARG A 137 1.68 -12.98 -42.86
CA ARG A 137 2.52 -11.79 -42.67
C ARG A 137 1.70 -10.55 -42.34
N GLN A 138 0.53 -10.39 -42.95
CA GLN A 138 -0.41 -9.32 -42.59
C GLN A 138 -0.95 -9.51 -41.16
N LEU A 139 -1.28 -10.73 -40.77
CA LEU A 139 -1.75 -11.07 -39.43
C LEU A 139 -0.74 -10.67 -38.35
N VAL A 140 0.56 -10.95 -38.56
CA VAL A 140 1.63 -10.53 -37.64
C VAL A 140 1.65 -9.01 -37.46
N SER A 141 1.55 -8.24 -38.56
CA SER A 141 1.49 -6.78 -38.50
C SER A 141 0.27 -6.29 -37.72
N THR A 142 -0.91 -6.90 -37.94
CA THR A 142 -2.13 -6.59 -37.21
C THR A 142 -2.00 -6.88 -35.71
N ILE A 143 -1.40 -8.02 -35.33
CA ILE A 143 -1.14 -8.38 -33.91
C ILE A 143 -0.22 -7.34 -33.25
N MET A 144 0.84 -6.92 -33.93
CA MET A 144 1.74 -5.87 -33.42
C MET A 144 1.02 -4.54 -33.23
N SER A 145 0.23 -4.13 -34.22
CA SER A 145 -0.57 -2.90 -34.15
C SER A 145 -1.56 -2.94 -32.99
N LEU A 146 -2.26 -4.06 -32.80
CA LEU A 146 -3.18 -4.26 -31.68
C LEU A 146 -2.45 -4.18 -30.33
N ASN A 147 -1.28 -4.81 -30.20
CA ASN A 147 -0.49 -4.75 -28.98
C ASN A 147 -0.05 -3.33 -28.63
N ILE A 148 0.43 -2.56 -29.61
CA ILE A 148 0.87 -1.18 -29.42
C ILE A 148 -0.31 -0.28 -29.10
N THR A 149 -1.42 -0.39 -29.84
CA THR A 149 -2.65 0.37 -29.60
C THR A 149 -3.19 0.12 -28.20
N ALA A 150 -3.28 -1.15 -27.78
CA ALA A 150 -3.68 -1.50 -26.43
C ALA A 150 -2.72 -0.90 -25.38
N ALA A 151 -1.41 -0.93 -25.63
CA ALA A 151 -0.44 -0.36 -24.70
C ALA A 151 -0.55 1.16 -24.56
N VAL A 152 -0.81 1.88 -25.65
CA VAL A 152 -1.06 3.33 -25.62
C VAL A 152 -2.36 3.64 -24.88
N LEU A 153 -3.42 2.86 -25.09
CA LEU A 153 -4.67 2.99 -24.34
C LEU A 153 -4.52 2.70 -22.84
N GLN A 154 -3.47 1.96 -22.43
CA GLN A 154 -3.17 1.77 -21.01
C GLN A 154 -2.62 3.03 -20.34
N ILE A 155 -2.05 3.99 -21.07
CA ILE A 155 -1.51 5.23 -20.49
C ILE A 155 -2.55 5.96 -19.63
N PRO A 156 -3.72 6.38 -20.15
CA PRO A 156 -4.74 7.05 -19.33
C PRO A 156 -5.27 6.15 -18.21
N CYS A 157 -5.33 4.84 -18.41
CA CYS A 157 -5.77 3.89 -17.38
C CYS A 157 -4.79 3.81 -16.19
N ILE A 158 -3.49 3.77 -16.48
CA ILE A 158 -2.42 3.76 -15.47
C ILE A 158 -2.39 5.09 -14.73
N LEU A 159 -2.58 6.22 -15.42
CA LEU A 159 -2.66 7.54 -14.76
C LEU A 159 -3.86 7.64 -13.82
N PHE A 160 -5.02 7.13 -14.23
CA PHE A 160 -6.20 7.05 -13.37
C PHE A 160 -5.93 6.19 -12.11
N LEU A 161 -5.32 5.02 -12.29
CA LEU A 161 -4.91 4.16 -11.17
C LEU A 161 -3.89 4.87 -10.26
N ALA A 162 -2.90 5.54 -10.83
CA ALA A 162 -1.87 6.28 -10.10
C ALA A 162 -2.48 7.38 -9.22
N ALA A 163 -3.48 8.11 -9.73
CA ALA A 163 -4.23 9.08 -8.92
C ALA A 163 -4.91 8.40 -7.71
N GLY A 164 -5.53 7.23 -7.90
CA GLY A 164 -6.12 6.46 -6.80
C GLY A 164 -5.08 5.95 -5.78
N ILE A 165 -3.93 5.49 -6.26
CA ILE A 165 -2.80 5.07 -5.41
C ILE A 165 -2.28 6.23 -4.54
N ALA A 166 -2.31 7.47 -5.04
CA ALA A 166 -1.87 8.64 -4.29
C ALA A 166 -2.68 8.87 -2.99
N GLY A 167 -3.98 8.61 -3.02
CA GLY A 167 -4.83 8.63 -1.83
C GLY A 167 -4.60 7.42 -0.94
N PHE A 168 -4.53 6.24 -1.56
CA PHE A 168 -4.38 4.98 -0.85
C PHE A 168 -3.07 4.88 -0.06
N VAL A 169 -1.97 5.37 -0.62
CA VAL A 169 -0.66 5.31 0.03
C VAL A 169 -0.64 6.10 1.35
N LYS A 170 -1.40 7.21 1.44
CA LYS A 170 -1.54 7.96 2.70
C LYS A 170 -2.29 7.17 3.76
N VAL A 171 -3.34 6.45 3.37
CA VAL A 171 -4.12 5.57 4.26
C VAL A 171 -3.25 4.42 4.78
N ILE A 172 -2.50 3.75 3.89
CA ILE A 172 -1.58 2.67 4.29
C ILE A 172 -0.45 3.17 5.18
N ARG A 173 0.07 4.38 4.94
CA ARG A 173 1.07 5.01 5.80
C ARG A 173 0.58 5.14 7.24
N GLN A 174 -0.64 5.65 7.44
CA GLN A 174 -1.23 5.79 8.77
C GLN A 174 -1.42 4.45 9.47
N TYR A 175 -1.96 3.44 8.77
CA TYR A 175 -2.03 2.08 9.31
C TYR A 175 -0.67 1.51 9.69
N SER A 176 0.35 1.74 8.86
CA SER A 176 1.73 1.29 9.11
C SER A 176 2.38 1.96 10.31
N TRP A 177 1.89 3.15 10.68
CA TRP A 177 2.31 3.90 11.87
C TRP A 177 1.40 3.70 13.08
N LEU A 178 0.35 2.88 12.95
CA LEU A 178 -0.69 2.68 13.97
C LEU A 178 -1.37 4.00 14.37
N GLU A 179 -1.53 4.90 13.42
CA GLU A 179 -2.28 6.15 13.58
C GLU A 179 -3.75 5.94 13.23
N ASN A 180 -4.62 6.80 13.77
CA ASN A 180 -6.05 6.77 13.45
C ASN A 180 -6.26 7.12 11.96
N VAL A 181 -7.17 6.36 11.32
CA VAL A 181 -7.48 6.50 9.90
C VAL A 181 -8.93 6.96 9.73
N TYR A 182 -9.10 8.12 9.09
CA TYR A 182 -10.36 8.65 8.63
C TYR A 182 -10.43 8.54 7.11
N PHE A 183 -10.80 7.35 6.62
CA PHE A 183 -10.61 6.94 5.23
C PHE A 183 -10.93 8.01 4.18
N LYS A 184 -12.12 8.63 4.21
CA LYS A 184 -12.51 9.66 3.22
C LYS A 184 -11.54 10.84 3.25
N THR A 185 -11.33 11.42 4.42
CA THR A 185 -10.47 12.59 4.62
C THR A 185 -9.03 12.28 4.21
N ASP A 186 -8.50 11.14 4.66
CA ASP A 186 -7.12 10.74 4.39
C ASP A 186 -6.88 10.36 2.94
N PHE A 187 -7.84 9.68 2.31
CA PHE A 187 -7.74 9.32 0.90
C PHE A 187 -7.72 10.57 0.01
N PHE A 188 -8.70 11.48 0.14
CA PHE A 188 -8.77 12.66 -0.73
C PHE A 188 -7.65 13.67 -0.44
N SER A 189 -7.26 13.84 0.82
CA SER A 189 -6.09 14.67 1.15
C SER A 189 -4.79 14.04 0.62
N GLY A 190 -4.67 12.71 0.61
CA GLY A 190 -3.54 12.01 0.01
C GLY A 190 -3.45 12.23 -1.49
N ILE A 191 -4.57 12.22 -2.21
CA ILE A 191 -4.61 12.60 -3.63
C ILE A 191 -4.12 14.04 -3.81
N LYS A 192 -4.59 14.97 -2.98
CA LYS A 192 -4.21 16.38 -3.07
C LYS A 192 -2.71 16.61 -2.77
N GLU A 193 -2.16 15.90 -1.79
CA GLU A 193 -0.76 16.05 -1.36
C GLU A 193 0.22 15.35 -2.30
N ASN A 194 -0.11 14.12 -2.72
CA ASN A 194 0.82 13.22 -3.40
C ASN A 194 0.52 13.05 -4.90
N GLY A 195 -0.65 13.49 -5.36
CA GLY A 195 -1.20 13.18 -6.68
C GLY A 195 -0.29 13.60 -7.83
N GLY A 196 0.30 14.81 -7.77
CA GLY A 196 1.18 15.29 -8.83
C GLY A 196 2.40 14.40 -9.05
N GLN A 197 3.07 13.99 -7.97
CA GLN A 197 4.25 13.11 -8.05
C GLN A 197 3.86 11.67 -8.40
N MET A 198 2.71 11.20 -7.92
CA MET A 198 2.22 9.87 -8.24
C MET A 198 1.81 9.76 -9.71
N LEU A 199 1.20 10.80 -10.29
CA LEU A 199 0.90 10.89 -11.72
C LEU A 199 2.16 10.93 -12.57
N LEU A 200 3.19 11.66 -12.14
CA LEU A 200 4.48 11.68 -12.84
C LEU A 200 5.16 10.29 -12.81
N LEU A 201 5.07 9.58 -11.68
CA LEU A 201 5.53 8.19 -11.58
C LEU A 201 4.71 7.26 -12.48
N GLY A 202 3.39 7.42 -12.50
CA GLY A 202 2.48 6.66 -13.36
C GLY A 202 2.76 6.89 -14.85
N LEU A 203 3.05 8.14 -15.24
CA LEU A 203 3.44 8.47 -16.61
C LEU A 203 4.75 7.76 -16.98
N LEU A 204 5.77 7.85 -16.13
CA LEU A 204 7.05 7.15 -16.33
C LEU A 204 6.83 5.64 -16.51
N VAL A 205 6.05 5.02 -15.62
CA VAL A 205 5.72 3.59 -15.69
C VAL A 205 4.99 3.25 -16.99
N SER A 206 4.02 4.07 -17.41
CA SER A 206 3.24 3.82 -18.63
C SER A 206 4.06 3.96 -19.91
N VAL A 207 4.98 4.93 -19.98
CA VAL A 207 5.91 5.09 -21.11
C VAL A 207 6.85 3.90 -21.19
N VAL A 208 7.44 3.50 -20.07
CA VAL A 208 8.31 2.31 -20.00
C VAL A 208 7.55 1.05 -20.41
N TYR A 209 6.27 0.92 -19.99
CA TYR A 209 5.42 -0.19 -20.40
C TYR A 209 5.21 -0.23 -21.92
N VAL A 210 4.89 0.90 -22.57
CA VAL A 210 4.75 0.97 -24.03
C VAL A 210 6.06 0.60 -24.73
N LEU A 211 7.20 1.10 -24.23
CA LEU A 211 8.52 0.75 -24.75
C LEU A 211 8.80 -0.76 -24.61
N CYS A 212 8.45 -1.38 -23.49
CA CYS A 212 8.59 -2.82 -23.30
C CYS A 212 7.71 -3.62 -24.27
N VAL A 213 6.48 -3.19 -24.51
CA VAL A 213 5.58 -3.82 -25.49
C VAL A 213 6.15 -3.68 -26.89
N TYR A 214 6.63 -2.49 -27.27
CA TYR A 214 7.26 -2.28 -28.56
C TYR A 214 8.49 -3.18 -28.74
N ALA A 215 9.38 -3.20 -27.75
CA ALA A 215 10.61 -3.97 -27.78
C ALA A 215 10.33 -5.49 -27.85
N PHE A 216 9.32 -5.98 -27.12
CA PHE A 216 8.86 -7.36 -27.23
C PHE A 216 8.35 -7.69 -28.64
N ASN A 217 7.49 -6.86 -29.23
CA ASN A 217 6.97 -7.10 -30.58
C ASN A 217 8.10 -7.08 -31.62
N PHE A 218 9.05 -6.15 -31.51
CA PHE A 218 10.21 -6.11 -32.40
C PHE A 218 11.05 -7.39 -32.30
N ALA A 219 11.27 -7.92 -31.09
CA ALA A 219 12.02 -9.14 -30.86
C ALA A 219 11.41 -10.38 -31.55
N GLN A 220 10.07 -10.40 -31.74
CA GLN A 220 9.36 -11.52 -32.39
C GLN A 220 9.48 -11.50 -33.92
N VAL A 221 9.75 -10.35 -34.53
CA VAL A 221 9.68 -10.18 -36.00
C VAL A 221 11.06 -10.01 -36.63
N VAL A 222 12.06 -9.61 -35.84
CA VAL A 222 13.43 -9.48 -36.34
C VAL A 222 14.02 -10.87 -36.66
N ASN A 223 14.45 -11.05 -37.91
CA ASN A 223 15.04 -12.31 -38.37
C ASN A 223 16.55 -12.40 -38.04
N ASN A 224 16.91 -12.02 -36.81
CA ASN A 224 18.28 -12.08 -36.31
C ASN A 224 18.25 -12.38 -34.80
N PRO A 225 18.75 -13.55 -34.36
CA PRO A 225 18.68 -13.95 -32.95
C PRO A 225 19.34 -12.98 -31.98
N LEU A 226 20.48 -12.39 -32.36
CA LEU A 226 21.17 -11.42 -31.52
C LEU A 226 20.34 -10.16 -31.33
N LEU A 227 19.76 -9.63 -32.41
CA LEU A 227 18.87 -8.46 -32.33
C LEU A 227 17.59 -8.74 -31.54
N SER A 228 17.03 -9.95 -31.64
CA SER A 228 15.89 -10.37 -30.80
C SER A 228 16.23 -10.31 -29.32
N VAL A 229 17.39 -10.85 -28.91
CA VAL A 229 17.83 -10.83 -27.52
C VAL A 229 18.10 -9.41 -27.02
N LEU A 230 18.80 -8.59 -27.83
CA LEU A 230 19.09 -7.20 -27.48
C LEU A 230 17.81 -6.37 -27.33
N ALA A 231 16.77 -6.66 -28.11
CA ALA A 231 15.47 -6.03 -27.97
C ALA A 231 14.74 -6.37 -26.66
N LEU A 232 15.10 -7.45 -25.96
CA LEU A 232 14.51 -7.79 -24.66
C LEU A 232 15.21 -7.09 -23.47
N VAL A 233 16.37 -6.46 -23.70
CA VAL A 233 17.13 -5.75 -22.64
C VAL A 233 16.30 -4.70 -21.89
N PRO A 234 15.49 -3.84 -22.55
CA PRO A 234 14.64 -2.88 -21.84
C PRO A 234 13.63 -3.54 -20.89
N ILE A 235 13.13 -4.73 -21.23
CA ILE A 235 12.22 -5.51 -20.39
C ILE A 235 12.96 -6.01 -19.15
N GLY A 236 14.16 -6.57 -19.34
CA GLY A 236 15.03 -6.98 -18.24
C GLY A 236 15.36 -5.81 -17.30
N PHE A 237 15.75 -4.66 -17.84
CA PHE A 237 16.00 -3.44 -17.06
C PHE A 237 14.76 -3.01 -16.26
N SER A 238 13.58 -3.07 -16.87
CA SER A 238 12.33 -2.72 -16.20
C SER A 238 12.01 -3.67 -15.04
N ILE A 239 12.24 -4.97 -15.21
CA ILE A 239 12.01 -5.98 -14.16
C ILE A 239 13.01 -5.82 -13.00
N PHE A 240 14.30 -5.71 -13.31
CA PHE A 240 15.36 -5.75 -12.29
C PHE A 240 15.66 -4.40 -11.64
N LEU A 241 15.37 -3.28 -12.31
CA LEU A 241 15.62 -1.92 -11.81
C LEU A 241 14.33 -1.09 -11.75
N GLY A 242 13.54 -1.07 -12.82
CA GLY A 242 12.33 -0.24 -12.91
C GLY A 242 11.30 -0.54 -11.80
N ILE A 243 10.86 -1.80 -11.68
CA ILE A 243 9.83 -2.22 -10.71
C ILE A 243 10.31 -1.97 -9.26
N PRO A 244 11.51 -2.37 -8.83
CA PRO A 244 11.96 -2.08 -7.46
C PRO A 244 12.04 -0.59 -7.13
N ILE A 245 12.59 0.22 -8.05
CA ILE A 245 12.72 1.67 -7.83
C ILE A 245 11.34 2.32 -7.74
N THR A 246 10.43 1.99 -8.66
CA THR A 246 9.07 2.55 -8.65
C THR A 246 8.30 2.12 -7.39
N ALA A 247 8.45 0.87 -6.95
CA ALA A 247 7.81 0.38 -5.73
C ALA A 247 8.29 1.13 -4.47
N TYR A 248 9.60 1.42 -4.33
CA TYR A 248 10.09 2.28 -3.24
C TYR A 248 9.64 3.73 -3.41
N ALA A 249 9.65 4.25 -4.64
CA ALA A 249 9.26 5.64 -4.91
C ALA A 249 7.83 5.93 -4.46
N VAL A 250 6.89 5.00 -4.68
CA VAL A 250 5.50 5.09 -4.18
C VAL A 250 5.47 5.36 -2.66
N VAL A 251 6.28 4.64 -1.89
CA VAL A 251 6.36 4.80 -0.43
C VAL A 251 7.00 6.15 -0.08
N CYS A 252 8.13 6.48 -0.72
CA CYS A 252 8.85 7.74 -0.51
C CYS A 252 7.99 8.98 -0.77
N ILE A 253 7.18 8.99 -1.85
CA ILE A 253 6.26 10.10 -2.19
C ILE A 253 5.34 10.41 -1.01
N SER A 254 4.87 9.38 -0.32
CA SER A 254 3.96 9.58 0.80
C SER A 254 4.64 10.00 2.10
N ILE A 255 5.97 9.91 2.22
CA ILE A 255 6.66 10.20 3.48
C ILE A 255 7.42 11.53 3.39
N TYR A 256 8.11 11.78 2.29
CA TYR A 256 9.06 12.88 2.16
C TYR A 256 8.52 13.97 1.26
N LYS A 257 8.65 15.22 1.71
CA LYS A 257 8.38 16.42 0.89
C LYS A 257 9.60 16.77 0.02
N ASN A 258 10.01 15.83 -0.82
CA ASN A 258 11.17 15.95 -1.70
C ASN A 258 10.75 16.14 -3.16
N THR A 259 11.67 16.62 -4.00
CA THR A 259 11.44 16.67 -5.45
C THR A 259 11.36 15.25 -6.06
N PHE A 260 10.72 15.11 -7.21
CA PHE A 260 10.57 13.80 -7.87
C PHE A 260 11.93 13.12 -8.15
N LYS A 261 12.94 13.89 -8.58
CA LYS A 261 14.30 13.38 -8.78
C LYS A 261 14.90 12.84 -7.49
N GLN A 262 14.79 13.58 -6.39
CA GLN A 262 15.29 13.13 -5.08
C GLN A 262 14.59 11.86 -4.64
N ILE A 263 13.27 11.74 -4.84
CA ILE A 263 12.50 10.52 -4.54
C ILE A 263 13.03 9.31 -5.30
N LEU A 264 13.28 9.45 -6.61
CA LEU A 264 13.84 8.36 -7.42
C LEU A 264 15.25 7.98 -6.96
N LEU A 265 16.09 8.95 -6.60
CA LEU A 265 17.43 8.69 -6.07
C LEU A 265 17.39 8.00 -4.70
N THR A 266 16.47 8.41 -3.81
CA THR A 266 16.25 7.75 -2.52
C THR A 266 15.75 6.32 -2.71
N ALA A 267 14.81 6.11 -3.63
CA ALA A 267 14.30 4.79 -3.98
C ALA A 267 15.39 3.87 -4.56
N LEU A 268 16.24 4.42 -5.43
CA LEU A 268 17.42 3.74 -5.97
C LEU A 268 18.42 3.36 -4.87
N ALA A 269 18.73 4.28 -3.96
CA ALA A 269 19.64 4.01 -2.83
C ALA A 269 19.10 2.88 -1.94
N CYS A 270 17.79 2.86 -1.67
CA CYS A 270 17.15 1.77 -0.92
C CYS A 270 17.29 0.42 -1.62
N PHE A 271 17.10 0.40 -2.95
CA PHE A 271 17.23 -0.81 -3.75
C PHE A 271 18.69 -1.33 -3.78
N ILE A 272 19.65 -0.46 -4.10
CA ILE A 272 21.07 -0.84 -4.25
C ILE A 272 21.67 -1.32 -2.93
N ASN A 273 21.18 -0.86 -1.77
CA ASN A 273 21.68 -1.31 -0.48
C ASN A 273 21.47 -2.82 -0.26
N LYS A 274 20.32 -3.37 -0.69
CA LYS A 274 19.98 -4.81 -0.58
C LYS A 274 19.13 -5.28 -1.78
N PRO A 275 19.72 -5.44 -2.98
CA PRO A 275 18.97 -5.72 -4.20
C PRO A 275 18.32 -7.10 -4.18
N LEU A 276 19.08 -8.16 -3.84
CA LEU A 276 18.56 -9.54 -3.81
C LEU A 276 17.41 -9.72 -2.82
N ARG A 277 17.50 -9.06 -1.65
CA ARG A 277 16.42 -9.10 -0.65
C ARG A 277 15.17 -8.36 -1.13
N THR A 278 15.35 -7.22 -1.80
CA THR A 278 14.24 -6.47 -2.40
C THR A 278 13.58 -7.29 -3.50
N LEU A 279 14.36 -7.85 -4.43
CA LEU A 279 13.85 -8.67 -5.52
C LEU A 279 13.12 -9.91 -4.99
N GLY A 280 13.70 -10.64 -4.03
CA GLY A 280 13.05 -11.80 -3.42
C GLY A 280 11.71 -11.45 -2.75
N PHE A 281 11.63 -10.31 -2.07
CA PHE A 281 10.37 -9.85 -1.46
C PHE A 281 9.34 -9.43 -2.51
N LEU A 282 9.76 -8.74 -3.57
CA LEU A 282 8.89 -8.39 -4.70
C LEU A 282 8.37 -9.62 -5.43
N VAL A 283 9.21 -10.63 -5.66
CA VAL A 283 8.77 -11.91 -6.23
C VAL A 283 7.69 -12.55 -5.35
N GLY A 284 7.87 -12.56 -4.02
CA GLY A 284 6.83 -13.04 -3.10
C GLY A 284 5.53 -12.25 -3.18
N CYS A 285 5.61 -10.92 -3.29
CA CYS A 285 4.44 -10.05 -3.46
C CYS A 285 3.74 -10.28 -4.80
N LEU A 286 4.50 -10.50 -5.87
CA LEU A 286 4.00 -10.63 -7.24
C LEU A 286 3.64 -12.08 -7.59
N ALA A 287 3.99 -13.07 -6.78
CA ALA A 287 3.71 -14.48 -7.03
C ALA A 287 2.22 -14.77 -7.26
N ALA A 288 1.33 -14.05 -6.56
CA ALA A 288 -0.11 -14.18 -6.76
C ALA A 288 -0.54 -13.88 -8.22
N PHE A 289 0.19 -13.01 -8.92
CA PHE A 289 -0.09 -12.64 -10.31
C PHE A 289 0.33 -13.73 -11.32
N ALA A 290 1.09 -14.75 -10.90
CA ALA A 290 1.50 -15.84 -11.78
C ALA A 290 0.31 -16.63 -12.36
N VAL A 291 -0.85 -16.61 -11.69
CA VAL A 291 -2.10 -17.20 -12.20
C VAL A 291 -2.52 -16.59 -13.55
N GLN A 292 -2.13 -15.34 -13.84
CA GLN A 292 -2.43 -14.68 -15.13
C GLN A 292 -1.60 -15.25 -16.29
N LEU A 293 -0.59 -16.09 -16.03
CA LEU A 293 0.17 -16.78 -17.07
C LEU A 293 -0.59 -17.99 -17.65
N ILE A 294 -1.67 -18.43 -17.00
CA ILE A 294 -2.52 -19.51 -17.51
C ILE A 294 -3.31 -18.97 -18.72
N PRO A 295 -3.15 -19.53 -19.93
CA PRO A 295 -3.77 -19.02 -21.16
C PRO A 295 -5.24 -19.43 -21.26
N ASN A 296 -6.06 -19.03 -20.29
CA ASN A 296 -7.49 -19.30 -20.25
C ASN A 296 -8.26 -18.00 -19.98
N PHE A 297 -9.27 -17.72 -20.82
CA PHE A 297 -10.02 -16.47 -20.76
C PHE A 297 -10.80 -16.30 -19.44
N LEU A 298 -11.44 -17.36 -18.94
CA LEU A 298 -12.17 -17.32 -17.66
C LEU A 298 -11.20 -17.14 -16.48
N VAL A 299 -10.06 -17.83 -16.51
CA VAL A 299 -9.00 -17.67 -15.50
C VAL A 299 -8.49 -16.23 -15.50
N LEU A 300 -8.30 -15.61 -16.67
CA LEU A 300 -7.87 -14.22 -16.79
C LEU A 300 -8.87 -13.25 -16.14
N ILE A 301 -10.18 -13.40 -16.40
CA ILE A 301 -11.20 -12.52 -15.81
C ILE A 301 -11.29 -12.71 -14.29
N ILE A 302 -11.45 -13.97 -13.83
CA ILE A 302 -11.63 -14.29 -12.42
C ILE A 302 -10.39 -13.87 -11.62
N SER A 303 -9.20 -14.16 -12.14
CA SER A 303 -7.95 -13.77 -11.47
C SER A 303 -7.77 -12.27 -11.39
N LYS A 304 -8.12 -11.48 -12.42
CA LYS A 304 -8.07 -10.00 -12.34
C LYS A 304 -8.95 -9.45 -11.22
N ILE A 305 -10.15 -10.01 -11.05
CA ILE A 305 -11.06 -9.61 -9.97
C ILE A 305 -10.45 -9.98 -8.61
N LEU A 306 -10.02 -11.23 -8.43
CA LEU A 306 -9.46 -11.70 -7.16
C LEU A 306 -8.16 -10.96 -6.79
N LEU A 307 -7.30 -10.67 -7.77
CA LEU A 307 -6.05 -9.95 -7.54
C LEU A 307 -6.27 -8.52 -7.08
N SER A 308 -7.36 -7.84 -7.51
CA SER A 308 -7.72 -6.52 -6.97
C SER A 308 -7.94 -6.53 -5.46
N PHE A 309 -8.46 -7.62 -4.89
CA PHE A 309 -8.60 -7.77 -3.43
C PHE A 309 -7.28 -8.10 -2.72
N SER A 310 -6.32 -8.69 -3.43
CA SER A 310 -4.98 -8.97 -2.89
C SER A 310 -4.09 -7.73 -2.86
N ILE A 311 -4.30 -6.75 -3.74
CA ILE A 311 -3.45 -5.55 -3.86
C ILE A 311 -3.31 -4.80 -2.53
N PRO A 312 -4.37 -4.44 -1.78
CA PRO A 312 -4.24 -3.75 -0.50
C PRO A 312 -3.33 -4.45 0.51
N ILE A 313 -3.42 -5.79 0.57
CA ILE A 313 -2.64 -6.63 1.48
C ILE A 313 -1.17 -6.62 1.05
N ILE A 314 -0.91 -6.83 -0.25
CA ILE A 314 0.43 -6.77 -0.84
C ILE A 314 1.04 -5.39 -0.60
N PHE A 315 0.26 -4.33 -0.77
CA PHE A 315 0.70 -2.96 -0.60
C PHE A 315 1.09 -2.67 0.86
N LEU A 316 0.33 -3.14 1.84
CA LEU A 316 0.70 -3.03 3.26
C LEU A 316 2.00 -3.81 3.55
N ALA A 317 2.13 -5.04 3.04
CA ALA A 317 3.34 -5.83 3.22
C ALA A 317 4.57 -5.13 2.63
N TRP A 318 4.45 -4.62 1.40
CA TRP A 318 5.48 -3.84 0.74
C TRP A 318 5.82 -2.55 1.49
N TYR A 319 4.81 -1.81 1.94
CA TYR A 319 5.00 -0.55 2.64
C TYR A 319 5.79 -0.75 3.94
N LEU A 320 5.44 -1.77 4.73
CA LEU A 320 6.14 -2.12 5.97
C LEU A 320 7.56 -2.62 5.72
N PHE A 321 7.78 -3.40 4.66
CA PHE A 321 9.12 -3.78 4.21
C PHE A 321 9.95 -2.55 3.80
N ALA A 322 9.36 -1.62 3.06
CA ALA A 322 10.02 -0.41 2.62
C ALA A 322 10.37 0.52 3.79
N LEU A 323 9.49 0.65 4.79
CA LEU A 323 9.80 1.41 6.02
C LEU A 323 11.04 0.86 6.75
N ASP A 324 11.17 -0.46 6.88
CA ASP A 324 12.36 -1.08 7.49
C ASP A 324 13.66 -0.70 6.75
N ARG A 325 13.60 -0.63 5.41
CA ARG A 325 14.74 -0.26 4.57
C ARG A 325 15.03 1.24 4.66
N LEU A 326 13.99 2.08 4.59
CA LEU A 326 14.10 3.53 4.75
C LEU A 326 14.67 3.90 6.12
N ASP A 327 14.30 3.16 7.17
CA ASP A 327 14.83 3.34 8.52
C ASP A 327 16.36 3.17 8.56
N GLN A 328 16.89 2.21 7.80
CA GLN A 328 18.32 1.90 7.75
C GLN A 328 19.12 2.80 6.81
N VAL A 329 18.52 3.24 5.70
CA VAL A 329 19.24 3.95 4.63
C VAL A 329 19.09 5.48 4.73
N VAL A 330 17.94 5.97 5.22
CA VAL A 330 17.57 7.39 5.13
C VAL A 330 17.21 7.96 6.50
N ASN A 331 16.26 7.36 7.21
CA ASN A 331 15.65 8.00 8.37
C ASN A 331 16.61 8.10 9.55
N LYS A 332 17.50 7.12 9.75
CA LYS A 332 18.47 7.15 10.85
C LYS A 332 19.30 8.43 10.89
N GLU A 333 19.66 8.96 9.72
CA GLU A 333 20.50 10.15 9.59
C GLU A 333 19.65 11.41 9.38
N ASN A 334 18.67 11.36 8.46
CA ASN A 334 17.96 12.56 8.02
C ASN A 334 16.64 12.81 8.76
N TYR A 335 15.99 11.75 9.27
CA TYR A 335 14.67 11.85 9.91
C TYR A 335 14.54 10.92 11.14
N PRO A 336 15.31 11.15 12.22
CA PRO A 336 15.38 10.20 13.34
C PRO A 336 14.03 9.93 14.02
N SER A 337 13.09 10.88 13.95
CA SER A 337 11.73 10.75 14.50
C SER A 337 10.85 9.73 13.76
N LEU A 338 11.21 9.35 12.53
CA LEU A 338 10.48 8.36 11.73
C LEU A 338 10.95 6.92 11.97
N VAL A 339 12.15 6.76 12.53
CA VAL A 339 12.78 5.45 12.73
C VAL A 339 11.92 4.59 13.65
N GLY A 340 11.50 3.42 13.18
CA GLY A 340 10.70 2.49 13.98
C GLY A 340 9.30 2.99 14.31
N LYS A 341 8.82 4.08 13.70
CA LYS A 341 7.47 4.62 13.97
C LYS A 341 6.40 3.56 13.71
N GLY A 342 5.52 3.31 14.68
CA GLY A 342 4.54 2.21 14.63
C GLY A 342 5.06 0.87 15.18
N THR A 343 6.29 0.81 15.67
CA THR A 343 6.85 -0.34 16.39
C THR A 343 7.36 0.09 17.77
N PHE A 344 7.35 -0.84 18.72
CA PHE A 344 7.73 -0.60 20.11
C PHE A 344 8.85 -1.55 20.55
N PRO A 345 10.07 -1.44 19.99
CA PRO A 345 11.16 -2.36 20.29
C PRO A 345 11.49 -2.37 21.80
N GLU A 346 11.80 -3.57 22.34
CA GLU A 346 12.07 -3.78 23.77
C GLU A 346 13.26 -2.97 24.33
N GLN A 347 14.07 -2.31 23.47
CA GLN A 347 15.25 -1.54 23.88
C GLN A 347 14.96 -0.35 24.81
N MET A 348 13.69 0.06 24.99
CA MET A 348 13.30 0.93 26.11
C MET A 348 13.50 0.30 27.50
N LYS A 349 13.84 -1.01 27.60
CA LYS A 349 14.27 -1.67 28.84
C LYS A 349 15.76 -1.46 29.19
N ARG A 350 16.62 -1.02 28.27
CA ARG A 350 18.08 -0.97 28.48
C ARG A 350 18.67 0.42 28.80
N ALA A 351 17.85 1.46 28.92
CA ALA A 351 18.28 2.73 29.55
C ALA A 351 18.10 2.70 31.09
N LYS A 352 18.25 1.52 31.68
CA LYS A 352 18.41 1.26 33.11
C LYS A 352 19.65 0.39 33.26
N ALA A 353 20.80 1.04 33.28
CA ALA A 353 21.97 0.64 34.04
C ALA A 353 22.50 1.92 34.66
#